data_AF-A0A2V9BZM6-F1
#
_entry.id   AF-A0A2V9BZM6-F1
#
_cell.length_a   1.000
_cell.length_b   1.000
_cell.length_c   1.000
_cell.angle_alpha   90.00
_cell.angle_beta   90.00
_cell.angle_gamma   90.00
#
_symmetry.space_group_name_H-M   'P 1'
#
loop_
_entity.id
_entity.type
_entity.pdbx_description
1 polymer ?
#
loop_
_entity_poly.entity_id
_entity_poly.type
_entity_poly.pdbx_seq_one_letter_code
_entity_poly.pdbx_strand_id
1 'polypeptide(L)'
;MAADLRRLAAPTADPAVPAALPTRVPGRGAGHNLPTQRTPLVGRERELSAARKLLLRPEVRLVTLTGPGGTGKTRLALHLAENLLEHFKGGVYFVPLASITDSGLVVPAIAQTMGVRQTGGKPIIEDLKEHLQHSYGSATLLLLDNFEQVIGAAPLVAELLEASAATKILATSRALLHVYGEHEFAVAP
;
A
#
# COMPACT_ATOMS: atom_id res chain seq x y z
N MET A 1 -27.69 42.26 -45.09
CA MET A 1 -27.13 42.66 -43.79
C MET A 1 -27.44 41.58 -42.79
N ALA A 2 -26.40 40.99 -42.18
CA ALA A 2 -26.28 40.35 -40.85
C ALA A 2 -27.50 39.61 -40.24
N ALA A 3 -27.37 38.53 -39.48
CA ALA A 3 -26.34 37.56 -39.13
C ALA A 3 -27.08 36.61 -38.13
N ASP A 4 -26.67 35.35 -38.10
CA ASP A 4 -26.67 34.42 -36.96
C ASP A 4 -27.77 34.47 -35.87
N LEU A 5 -28.36 33.29 -35.60
CA LEU A 5 -28.03 32.52 -34.39
C LEU A 5 -28.79 31.19 -34.38
N ARG A 6 -28.16 30.15 -34.97
CA ARG A 6 -28.44 28.75 -34.66
C ARG A 6 -28.00 28.50 -33.21
N ARG A 7 -28.94 28.27 -32.28
CA ARG A 7 -28.60 27.69 -30.98
C ARG A 7 -28.32 26.20 -31.16
N LEU A 8 -27.03 25.85 -31.17
CA LEU A 8 -26.55 24.49 -30.98
C LEU A 8 -26.99 23.98 -29.59
N ALA A 9 -27.59 22.80 -29.56
CA ALA A 9 -27.72 21.99 -28.37
C ALA A 9 -26.32 21.60 -27.87
N ALA A 10 -26.07 21.80 -26.58
CA ALA A 10 -24.84 21.39 -25.92
C ALA A 10 -24.79 19.85 -25.80
N PRO A 11 -23.61 19.22 -25.97
CA PRO A 11 -23.46 17.80 -25.71
C PRO A 11 -23.49 17.54 -24.19
N THR A 12 -24.34 16.60 -23.79
CA THR A 12 -24.39 16.02 -22.45
C THR A 12 -23.06 15.39 -22.09
N ALA A 13 -22.48 15.79 -20.96
CA ALA A 13 -21.22 15.27 -20.44
C ALA A 13 -21.33 13.77 -20.08
N ASP A 14 -20.31 13.00 -20.50
CA ASP A 14 -20.10 11.59 -20.20
C ASP A 14 -19.96 11.33 -18.69
N PRO A 15 -20.42 10.18 -18.16
CA PRO A 15 -20.21 9.82 -16.76
C PRO A 15 -18.72 9.52 -16.51
N ALA A 16 -18.21 10.07 -15.41
CA ALA A 16 -16.81 10.04 -15.02
C ALA A 16 -16.22 8.62 -15.00
N VAL A 17 -15.19 8.41 -15.82
CA VAL A 17 -14.25 7.29 -15.70
C VAL A 17 -13.45 7.50 -14.42
N PRO A 18 -13.35 6.52 -13.49
CA PRO A 18 -12.49 6.68 -12.32
C PRO A 18 -11.04 6.83 -12.77
N ALA A 19 -10.37 7.86 -12.24
CA ALA A 19 -9.00 8.21 -12.56
C ALA A 19 -8.07 7.00 -12.41
N ALA A 20 -7.53 6.53 -13.53
CA ALA A 20 -6.54 5.47 -13.54
C ALA A 20 -5.32 5.90 -12.71
N LEU A 21 -4.96 5.07 -11.74
CA LEU A 21 -3.71 5.21 -11.00
C LEU A 21 -2.55 5.18 -11.99
N PRO A 22 -1.49 6.00 -11.82
CA PRO A 22 -0.36 6.01 -12.74
C PRO A 22 0.34 4.64 -12.72
N THR A 23 0.21 3.89 -13.82
CA THR A 23 0.93 2.63 -14.05
C THR A 23 2.38 2.93 -14.41
N ARG A 24 3.27 2.95 -13.42
CA ARG A 24 4.70 2.89 -13.68
C ARG A 24 5.15 1.43 -13.61
N VAL A 25 5.57 0.88 -14.74
CA VAL A 25 6.21 -0.44 -14.82
C VAL A 25 7.63 -0.32 -14.24
N PRO A 26 8.05 -1.11 -13.25
CA PRO A 26 9.43 -1.13 -12.81
C PRO A 26 10.31 -1.87 -13.81
N GLY A 27 11.39 -1.22 -14.26
CA GLY A 27 12.51 -1.91 -14.91
C GLY A 27 13.29 -2.74 -13.90
N ARG A 28 13.93 -3.82 -14.37
CA ARG A 28 14.74 -4.75 -13.56
C ARG A 28 15.75 -4.01 -12.66
N GLY A 29 15.40 -3.95 -11.38
CA GLY A 29 16.09 -3.35 -10.23
C GLY A 29 15.07 -3.34 -9.10
N ALA A 30 15.48 -3.40 -7.82
CA ALA A 30 14.55 -3.37 -6.69
C ALA A 30 13.66 -2.11 -6.79
N GLY A 31 12.41 -2.28 -7.23
CA GLY A 31 11.52 -1.18 -7.58
C GLY A 31 10.68 -0.72 -6.39
N HIS A 32 10.24 0.54 -6.43
CA HIS A 32 9.19 1.05 -5.54
C HIS A 32 8.16 1.86 -6.32
N ASN A 33 6.93 1.93 -5.82
CA ASN A 33 5.86 2.76 -6.37
C ASN A 33 5.46 3.93 -5.45
N LEU A 34 6.28 4.23 -4.43
CA LEU A 34 5.99 5.28 -3.47
C LEU A 34 5.74 6.64 -4.17
N PRO A 35 4.65 7.36 -3.83
CA PRO A 35 4.41 8.69 -4.35
C PRO A 35 5.47 9.67 -3.86
N THR A 36 5.87 10.62 -4.72
CA THR A 36 6.79 11.70 -4.36
C THR A 36 6.22 12.55 -3.23
N GLN A 37 6.93 12.62 -2.10
CA GLN A 37 6.55 13.47 -0.98
C GLN A 37 6.90 14.93 -1.30
N ARG A 38 5.89 15.77 -1.50
CA ARG A 38 6.07 17.18 -1.91
C ARG A 38 6.51 18.11 -0.78
N THR A 39 6.39 17.67 0.45
CA THR A 39 6.67 18.46 1.66
C THR A 39 7.46 17.61 2.63
N PRO A 40 8.52 18.13 3.25
CA PRO A 40 9.25 17.40 4.29
C PRO A 40 8.35 17.10 5.49
N LEU A 41 8.59 15.97 6.16
CA LEU A 41 7.92 15.60 7.39
C LEU A 41 8.62 16.29 8.57
N VAL A 42 8.05 17.38 9.05
CA VAL A 42 8.65 18.20 10.12
C VAL A 42 8.25 17.66 11.49
N GLY A 43 9.23 17.52 12.40
CA GLY A 43 8.98 17.27 13.82
C GLY A 43 8.57 15.83 14.15
N ARG A 44 8.74 14.90 13.21
CA ARG A 44 8.42 13.47 13.35
C ARG A 44 9.66 12.58 13.26
N GLU A 45 10.84 13.14 13.42
CA GLU A 45 12.12 12.44 13.27
C GLU A 45 12.29 11.35 14.33
N ARG A 46 11.75 11.59 15.53
CA ARG A 46 11.76 10.60 16.62
C ARG A 46 10.85 9.42 16.32
N GLU A 47 9.64 9.67 15.84
CA GLU A 47 8.70 8.63 15.44
C GLU A 47 9.23 7.82 14.26
N LEU A 48 9.77 8.48 13.24
CA LEU A 48 10.43 7.81 12.11
C LEU A 48 11.57 6.91 12.59
N SER A 49 12.44 7.42 13.47
CA SER A 49 13.56 6.64 14.00
C SER A 49 13.08 5.43 14.81
N ALA A 50 12.07 5.60 15.66
CA ALA A 50 11.52 4.54 16.49
C ALA A 50 10.82 3.47 15.65
N ALA A 51 9.93 3.87 14.73
CA ALA A 51 9.22 2.96 13.84
C ALA A 51 10.19 2.22 12.90
N ARG A 52 11.23 2.91 12.39
CA ARG A 52 12.32 2.29 11.61
C ARG A 52 13.05 1.22 12.40
N LYS A 53 13.46 1.53 13.63
CA LYS A 53 14.14 0.56 14.51
C LYS A 53 13.26 -0.65 14.80
N LEU A 54 11.96 -0.45 15.00
CA LEU A 54 11.00 -1.52 15.21
C LEU A 54 10.87 -2.41 13.98
N LEU A 55 10.58 -1.83 12.81
CA LEU A 55 10.34 -2.56 11.57
C LEU A 55 11.59 -3.31 11.06
N LEU A 56 12.80 -2.83 11.38
CA LEU A 56 14.05 -3.49 11.01
C LEU A 56 14.44 -4.68 11.90
N ARG A 57 13.74 -4.92 13.03
CA ARG A 57 14.02 -6.11 13.85
C ARG A 57 13.67 -7.39 13.09
N PRO A 58 14.52 -8.44 13.05
CA PRO A 58 14.26 -9.65 12.28
C PRO A 58 12.90 -10.31 12.57
N GLU A 59 12.50 -10.34 13.84
CA GLU A 59 11.28 -10.96 14.33
C GLU A 59 10.00 -10.14 14.07
N VAL A 60 10.12 -8.83 13.81
CA VAL A 60 8.98 -7.94 13.60
C VAL A 60 8.58 -7.95 12.13
N ARG A 61 7.47 -8.61 11.79
CA ARG A 61 7.03 -8.75 10.39
C ARG A 61 5.77 -7.96 10.06
N LEU A 62 5.05 -7.50 11.08
CA LEU A 62 3.88 -6.65 10.95
C LEU A 62 3.99 -5.49 11.94
N VAL A 63 3.93 -4.27 11.42
CA VAL A 63 3.77 -3.05 12.22
C VAL A 63 2.52 -2.33 11.75
N THR A 64 1.64 -1.96 12.67
CA THR A 64 0.46 -1.15 12.37
C THR A 64 0.63 0.21 13.01
N LEU A 65 0.69 1.25 12.18
CA LEU A 65 0.58 2.63 12.64
C LEU A 65 -0.89 2.87 13.00
N THR A 66 -1.16 3.07 14.29
CA THR A 66 -2.51 3.32 14.81
C THR A 66 -2.69 4.79 15.17
N GLY A 67 -3.93 5.25 15.22
CA GLY A 67 -4.27 6.58 15.68
C GLY A 67 -5.50 7.17 14.99
N PRO A 68 -6.07 8.26 15.53
CA PRO A 68 -7.24 8.93 14.95
C PRO A 68 -7.06 9.37 13.48
N GLY A 69 -8.17 9.75 12.83
CA GLY A 69 -8.11 10.41 11.52
C GLY A 69 -7.31 11.71 11.61
N GLY A 70 -6.50 12.01 10.58
CA GLY A 70 -5.75 13.26 10.50
C GLY A 70 -4.41 13.32 11.26
N THR A 71 -4.03 12.29 12.04
CA THR A 71 -2.73 12.27 12.77
C THR A 71 -1.49 12.07 11.89
N GLY A 72 -1.65 12.02 10.57
CA GLY A 72 -0.53 11.93 9.64
C GLY A 72 0.08 10.53 9.44
N LYS A 73 -0.59 9.45 9.87
CA LYS A 73 -0.12 8.05 9.71
C LYS A 73 0.37 7.74 8.29
N THR A 74 -0.42 8.06 7.27
CA THR A 74 -0.07 7.84 5.86
C THR A 74 1.22 8.54 5.48
N ARG A 75 1.38 9.82 5.87
CA ARG A 75 2.61 10.58 5.62
C ARG A 75 3.80 9.97 6.35
N LEU A 76 3.64 9.64 7.64
CA LEU A 76 4.69 8.98 8.42
C LEU A 76 5.10 7.64 7.80
N ALA A 77 4.13 6.82 7.37
CA ALA A 77 4.38 5.52 6.76
C ALA A 77 5.10 5.63 5.42
N LEU A 78 4.73 6.60 4.58
CA LEU A 78 5.37 6.85 3.29
C LEU A 78 6.82 7.31 3.46
N HIS A 79 7.08 8.26 4.36
CA HIS A 79 8.45 8.69 4.68
C HIS A 79 9.28 7.55 5.29
N LEU A 80 8.68 6.74 6.16
CA LEU A 80 9.32 5.56 6.73
C LEU A 80 9.70 4.55 5.63
N ALA A 81 8.78 4.26 4.71
CA ALA A 81 9.00 3.34 3.60
C ALA A 81 10.09 3.86 2.64
N GLU A 82 10.12 5.17 2.38
CA GLU A 82 11.16 5.84 1.59
C GLU A 82 12.54 5.70 2.26
N ASN A 83 12.62 5.89 3.57
CA ASN A 83 13.86 5.71 4.36
C ASN A 83 14.34 4.25 4.43
N LEU A 84 13.53 3.31 3.97
CA LEU A 84 13.78 1.88 4.04
C LEU A 84 14.02 1.23 2.68
N LEU A 85 13.96 1.98 1.57
CA LEU A 85 14.16 1.47 0.21
C LEU A 85 15.42 0.60 0.08
N GLU A 86 16.53 1.02 0.69
CA GLU A 86 17.79 0.27 0.61
C GLU A 86 17.78 -1.06 1.36
N HIS A 87 16.87 -1.25 2.32
CA HIS A 87 16.77 -2.45 3.16
C HIS A 87 15.89 -3.53 2.52
N PHE A 88 14.98 -3.13 1.62
CA PHE A 88 14.02 -4.02 0.98
C PHE A 88 14.36 -4.23 -0.50
N LYS A 89 15.33 -5.11 -0.76
CA LYS A 89 15.79 -5.42 -2.13
C LYS A 89 14.75 -6.16 -2.99
N GLY A 90 13.71 -6.74 -2.38
CA GLY A 90 12.55 -7.31 -3.07
C GLY A 90 11.53 -6.24 -3.51
N GLY A 91 11.71 -5.00 -3.05
CA GLY A 91 10.90 -3.85 -3.41
C GLY A 91 10.05 -3.32 -2.26
N VAL A 92 9.52 -2.11 -2.46
CA VAL A 92 8.63 -1.42 -1.52
C VAL A 92 7.35 -1.01 -2.25
N TYR A 93 6.22 -1.55 -1.82
CA TYR A 93 4.94 -1.42 -2.51
C TYR A 93 3.91 -0.73 -1.62
N PHE A 94 3.51 0.47 -2.00
CA PHE A 94 2.39 1.22 -1.43
C PHE A 94 1.07 0.82 -2.08
N VAL A 95 0.12 0.35 -1.26
CA VAL A 95 -1.22 -0.06 -1.68
C VAL A 95 -2.24 0.81 -0.94
N PRO A 96 -2.80 1.84 -1.59
CA PRO A 96 -3.84 2.66 -1.00
C PRO A 96 -5.17 1.90 -0.96
N LEU A 97 -5.70 1.65 0.24
CA LEU A 97 -6.97 0.93 0.43
C LEU A 97 -8.16 1.88 0.67
N ALA A 98 -7.93 3.20 0.71
CA ALA A 98 -8.96 4.19 1.01
C ALA A 98 -10.19 4.16 0.08
N SER A 99 -10.01 3.73 -1.18
CA SER A 99 -11.10 3.59 -2.16
C SER A 99 -11.67 2.17 -2.24
N ILE A 100 -11.13 1.23 -1.47
CA ILE A 100 -11.56 -0.17 -1.46
C ILE A 100 -12.60 -0.35 -0.36
N THR A 101 -13.82 -0.69 -0.74
CA THR A 101 -14.93 -0.93 0.19
C THR A 101 -15.26 -2.40 0.38
N ASP A 102 -14.78 -3.26 -0.51
CA ASP A 102 -14.92 -4.72 -0.43
C ASP A 102 -13.56 -5.35 -0.10
N SER A 103 -13.52 -6.12 1.00
CA SER A 103 -12.32 -6.85 1.44
C SER A 103 -11.83 -7.85 0.39
N GLY A 104 -12.70 -8.38 -0.46
CA GLY A 104 -12.34 -9.27 -1.57
C GLY A 104 -11.49 -8.60 -2.66
N LEU A 105 -11.50 -7.26 -2.73
CA LEU A 105 -10.72 -6.50 -3.72
C LEU A 105 -9.30 -6.15 -3.25
N VAL A 106 -8.95 -6.45 -1.99
CA VAL A 106 -7.61 -6.17 -1.45
C VAL A 106 -6.55 -7.03 -2.15
N VAL A 107 -6.81 -8.31 -2.38
CA VAL A 107 -5.84 -9.19 -3.08
C VAL A 107 -5.58 -8.72 -4.52
N PRO A 108 -6.60 -8.47 -5.37
CA PRO A 108 -6.38 -7.88 -6.69
C PRO A 108 -5.59 -6.58 -6.66
N ALA A 109 -5.84 -5.69 -5.68
CA ALA A 109 -5.14 -4.41 -5.57
C ALA A 109 -3.64 -4.59 -5.25
N ILE A 110 -3.31 -5.51 -4.33
CA ILE A 110 -1.90 -5.85 -4.02
C ILE A 110 -1.24 -6.47 -5.25
N ALA A 111 -1.89 -7.46 -5.88
CA ALA A 111 -1.36 -8.13 -7.06
C ALA A 111 -1.09 -7.16 -8.21
N GLN A 112 -2.05 -6.28 -8.51
CA GLN A 112 -1.89 -5.22 -9.52
C GLN A 112 -0.70 -4.31 -9.20
N THR A 113 -0.56 -3.90 -7.94
CA THR A 113 0.53 -3.04 -7.48
C THR A 113 1.90 -3.70 -7.66
N MET A 114 1.98 -5.00 -7.43
CA MET A 114 3.19 -5.81 -7.60
C MET A 114 3.41 -6.29 -9.05
N GLY A 115 2.48 -5.99 -9.97
CA GLY A 115 2.54 -6.47 -11.36
C GLY A 115 2.27 -7.97 -11.51
N VAL A 116 1.72 -8.62 -10.48
CA VAL A 116 1.31 -10.02 -10.50
C VAL A 116 0.01 -10.14 -11.31
N ARG A 117 0.01 -11.08 -12.25
CA ARG A 117 -1.16 -11.39 -13.09
C ARG A 117 -1.67 -12.77 -12.72
N GLN A 118 -2.99 -12.93 -12.73
CA GLN A 118 -3.60 -14.24 -12.54
C GLN A 118 -3.17 -15.16 -13.69
N THR A 119 -2.64 -16.34 -13.37
CA THR A 119 -2.25 -17.33 -14.38
C THR A 119 -3.04 -18.62 -14.21
N GLY A 120 -3.39 -19.28 -15.32
CA GLY A 120 -3.76 -20.70 -15.29
C GLY A 120 -4.97 -21.12 -14.43
N GLY A 121 -6.01 -20.29 -14.29
CA GLY A 121 -7.26 -20.67 -13.61
C GLY A 121 -7.17 -20.85 -12.08
N LYS A 122 -5.98 -20.67 -11.48
CA LYS A 122 -5.81 -20.63 -10.02
C LYS A 122 -6.22 -19.27 -9.43
N PRO A 123 -6.59 -19.21 -8.15
CA PRO A 123 -6.89 -17.94 -7.47
C PRO A 123 -5.70 -16.97 -7.47
N ILE A 124 -5.97 -15.67 -7.68
CA ILE A 124 -4.94 -14.61 -7.71
C ILE A 124 -4.08 -14.55 -6.42
N ILE A 125 -4.62 -14.99 -5.29
CA ILE A 125 -3.87 -15.05 -4.03
C ILE A 125 -2.71 -16.07 -4.09
N GLU A 126 -2.87 -17.17 -4.82
CA GLU A 126 -1.82 -18.17 -4.98
C GLU A 126 -0.68 -17.63 -5.84
N ASP A 127 -1.00 -16.94 -6.94
CA ASP A 127 -0.02 -16.23 -7.76
C ASP A 127 0.76 -15.18 -6.95
N LEU A 128 0.07 -14.45 -6.07
CA LEU A 128 0.69 -13.45 -5.20
C LEU A 128 1.64 -14.09 -4.17
N LYS A 129 1.23 -15.20 -3.55
CA LYS A 129 2.06 -15.96 -2.59
C LYS A 129 3.31 -16.52 -3.27
N GLU A 130 3.16 -17.14 -4.45
CA GLU A 130 4.28 -17.63 -5.25
C GLU A 130 5.24 -16.48 -5.61
N HIS A 131 4.73 -15.33 -6.02
CA HIS A 131 5.57 -14.16 -6.32
C HIS A 131 6.41 -13.71 -5.10
N LEU A 132 5.80 -13.66 -3.92
CA LEU A 132 6.50 -13.32 -2.66
C LEU A 132 7.53 -14.38 -2.24
N GLN A 133 7.29 -15.66 -2.57
CA GLN A 133 8.23 -16.77 -2.35
C GLN A 133 9.42 -16.71 -3.31
N HIS A 134 9.17 -16.38 -4.58
CA HIS A 134 10.17 -16.32 -5.63
C HIS A 134 11.09 -15.10 -5.57
N SER A 135 10.93 -14.22 -4.58
CA SER A 135 11.82 -13.06 -4.37
C SER A 135 13.26 -13.43 -3.93
N TYR A 136 13.66 -14.70 -4.02
CA TYR A 136 15.00 -15.25 -3.72
C TYR A 136 15.59 -14.77 -2.38
N GLY A 137 14.75 -14.64 -1.35
CA GLY A 137 15.17 -14.15 -0.03
C GLY A 137 15.40 -12.64 0.07
N SER A 138 15.16 -11.88 -1.00
CA SER A 138 15.19 -10.42 -0.96
C SER A 138 13.99 -9.90 -0.19
N ALA A 139 14.24 -9.10 0.85
CA ALA A 139 13.16 -8.59 1.70
C ALA A 139 12.23 -7.66 0.92
N THR A 140 10.92 -7.84 1.08
CA THR A 140 9.87 -7.01 0.48
C THR A 140 9.07 -6.30 1.57
N LEU A 141 8.75 -5.02 1.35
CA LEU A 141 7.87 -4.24 2.22
C LEU A 141 6.55 -3.94 1.50
N LEU A 142 5.43 -4.39 2.07
CA LEU A 142 4.10 -3.95 1.67
C LEU A 142 3.62 -2.87 2.64
N LEU A 143 3.31 -1.69 2.13
CA LEU A 143 2.65 -0.62 2.87
C LEU A 143 1.16 -0.60 2.51
N LEU A 144 0.32 -1.06 3.44
CA LEU A 144 -1.13 -1.12 3.31
C LEU A 144 -1.76 0.09 4.03
N ASP A 145 -2.26 1.07 3.28
CA ASP A 145 -2.73 2.33 3.84
C ASP A 145 -4.26 2.37 3.92
N ASN A 146 -4.80 2.93 5.02
CA ASN A 146 -6.23 2.98 5.32
C ASN A 146 -6.90 1.61 5.52
N PHE A 147 -6.24 0.69 6.21
CA PHE A 147 -6.74 -0.67 6.44
C PHE A 147 -8.07 -0.69 7.22
N GLU A 148 -8.41 0.36 7.96
CA GLU A 148 -9.69 0.45 8.67
C GLU A 148 -10.92 0.37 7.75
N GLN A 149 -10.77 0.62 6.44
CA GLN A 149 -11.84 0.48 5.45
C GLN A 149 -12.15 -0.99 5.12
N VAL A 150 -11.19 -1.88 5.33
CA VAL A 150 -11.22 -3.28 4.89
C VAL A 150 -10.75 -4.23 5.99
N ILE A 151 -11.17 -3.98 7.24
CA ILE A 151 -10.79 -4.82 8.40
C ILE A 151 -11.09 -6.31 8.16
N GLY A 152 -12.13 -6.64 7.38
CA GLY A 152 -12.44 -8.02 6.98
C GLY A 152 -11.31 -8.73 6.21
N ALA A 153 -10.36 -7.99 5.63
CA ALA A 153 -9.17 -8.52 4.97
C ALA A 153 -8.02 -8.82 5.93
N ALA A 154 -8.14 -8.63 7.25
CA ALA A 154 -7.07 -8.93 8.20
C ALA A 154 -6.48 -10.36 8.08
N PRO A 155 -7.27 -11.44 7.84
CA PRO A 155 -6.72 -12.78 7.65
C PRO A 155 -5.73 -12.89 6.49
N LEU A 156 -5.91 -12.10 5.42
CA LEU A 156 -4.99 -12.04 4.28
C LEU A 156 -3.58 -11.62 4.71
N VAL A 157 -3.46 -10.72 5.68
CA VAL A 157 -2.16 -10.25 6.18
C VAL A 157 -1.37 -11.41 6.77
N ALA A 158 -2.03 -12.29 7.54
CA ALA A 158 -1.40 -13.50 8.07
C ALA A 158 -0.95 -14.44 6.93
N GLU A 159 -1.82 -14.69 5.96
CA GLU A 159 -1.53 -15.56 4.83
C GLU A 159 -0.34 -15.09 3.98
N LEU A 160 -0.21 -13.78 3.75
CA LEU A 160 0.93 -13.21 3.02
C LEU A 160 2.23 -13.30 3.82
N LEU A 161 2.17 -13.12 5.14
CA LEU A 161 3.33 -13.27 6.02
C LEU A 161 3.78 -14.74 6.12
N GLU A 162 2.86 -15.69 6.16
CA GLU A 162 3.19 -17.12 6.15
C GLU A 162 3.86 -17.56 4.85
N ALA A 163 3.42 -16.98 3.72
CA ALA A 163 3.97 -17.35 2.41
C ALA A 163 5.46 -17.04 2.25
N SER A 164 5.98 -15.98 2.86
CA SER A 164 7.38 -15.57 2.67
C SER A 164 7.97 -14.92 3.90
N ALA A 165 8.94 -15.59 4.54
CA ALA A 165 9.64 -15.08 5.73
C ALA A 165 10.36 -13.74 5.52
N ALA A 166 10.72 -13.41 4.27
CA ALA A 166 11.38 -12.16 3.90
C ALA A 166 10.40 -10.98 3.72
N THR A 167 9.08 -11.25 3.73
CA THR A 167 8.05 -10.21 3.59
C THR A 167 7.75 -9.56 4.93
N LYS A 168 7.72 -8.23 4.93
CA LYS A 168 7.24 -7.39 6.04
C LYS A 168 6.08 -6.52 5.58
N ILE A 169 5.15 -6.24 6.49
CA ILE A 169 3.97 -5.43 6.25
C ILE A 169 3.98 -4.24 7.22
N LEU A 170 3.80 -3.04 6.67
CA LEU A 170 3.49 -1.83 7.40
C LEU A 170 2.04 -1.45 7.07
N ALA A 171 1.17 -1.38 8.07
CA ALA A 171 -0.21 -0.96 7.87
C ALA A 171 -0.46 0.42 8.48
N THR A 172 -1.39 1.19 7.93
CA THR A 172 -2.00 2.32 8.64
C THR A 172 -3.46 2.00 8.91
N SER A 173 -3.91 2.26 10.14
CA SER A 173 -5.28 1.98 10.56
C SER A 173 -5.70 2.88 11.72
N ARG A 174 -7.00 2.95 12.01
CA ARG A 174 -7.50 3.59 13.24
C ARG A 174 -7.35 2.70 14.48
N ALA A 175 -7.26 1.39 14.29
CA ALA A 175 -7.13 0.38 15.33
C ALA A 175 -6.27 -0.79 14.85
N LEU A 176 -5.90 -1.69 15.76
CA LEU A 176 -5.18 -2.93 15.43
C LEU A 176 -5.99 -3.83 14.49
N LEU A 177 -5.27 -4.60 13.67
CA LEU A 177 -5.85 -5.58 12.77
C LEU A 177 -6.15 -6.91 13.50
N HIS A 178 -5.57 -7.11 14.68
CA HIS A 178 -5.65 -8.34 15.49
C HIS A 178 -5.06 -9.56 14.78
N VAL A 179 -3.95 -9.34 14.07
CA VAL A 179 -3.18 -10.40 13.39
C VAL A 179 -2.04 -10.86 14.29
N TYR A 180 -1.76 -12.16 14.30
CA TYR A 180 -0.66 -12.70 15.11
C TYR A 180 0.69 -12.06 14.74
N GLY A 181 1.46 -11.65 15.74
CA GLY A 181 2.75 -10.96 15.54
C GLY A 181 2.64 -9.48 15.16
N GLU A 182 1.45 -8.89 15.21
CA GLU A 182 1.22 -7.46 15.03
C GLU A 182 1.89 -6.64 16.15
N HIS A 183 2.68 -5.64 15.73
CA HIS A 183 3.24 -4.64 16.63
C HIS A 183 2.53 -3.30 16.42
N GLU A 184 1.96 -2.76 17.50
CA GLU A 184 1.38 -1.42 17.47
C GLU A 184 2.47 -0.35 17.46
N PHE A 185 2.28 0.66 16.63
CA PHE A 185 2.98 1.94 16.75
C PHE A 185 1.95 3.07 16.77
N ALA A 186 1.60 3.53 17.96
CA ALA A 186 0.64 4.62 18.13
C ALA A 186 1.23 5.96 17.67
N VAL A 187 0.55 6.62 16.72
CA VAL A 187 0.93 7.93 16.20
C VAL A 187 0.15 9.01 16.95
N ALA A 188 0.87 9.80 17.73
CA ALA A 188 0.30 10.94 18.45
C ALA A 188 -0.26 11.99 17.48
N PRO A 189 -1.39 12.66 17.80
CA PRO A 189 -1.96 13.75 17.01
C PRO A 189 -0.96 14.82 16.59
#